data_AF-A0A7Z9FWA1-F1
#
_entry.id   AF-A0A7Z9FWA1-F1
#
_cell.length_a   1.000
_cell.length_b   1.000
_cell.length_c   1.000
_cell.angle_alpha   90.00
_cell.angle_beta   90.00
_cell.angle_gamma   90.00
#
_symmetry.space_group_name_H-M   'P 1'
#
loop_
_entity.id
_entity.type
_entity.pdbx_description
1 polymer ?
#
loop_
_entity_poly.entity_id
_entity_poly.type
_entity_poly.pdbx_seq_one_letter_code
_entity_poly.pdbx_strand_id
1 'polypeptide(L)'
;MSDKYVIGCHTMDNNWLSIREACEILKCSDRTIYRKIDNGELVSKKEDGRKFVRLTSDKTDTDVVQTSNTELFEYLKDENKRLIEENRRLQEEISKSNIRKDTLVLQFTERLSEQRQLIEEIRRPWWKRWRRSTDSAQ
;
A
#
# COMPACT_ATOMS: atom_id res chain seq x y z
N MET A 1 -34.99 -8.28 -0.54
CA MET A 1 -34.08 -8.33 0.62
C MET A 1 -32.64 -8.28 0.14
N SER A 2 -32.05 -7.09 0.14
CA SER A 2 -30.61 -6.86 0.24
C SER A 2 -30.43 -5.35 0.32
N ASP A 3 -30.35 -4.85 1.56
CA ASP A 3 -29.95 -3.49 1.89
C ASP A 3 -28.54 -3.26 1.35
N LYS A 4 -28.41 -2.28 0.44
CA LYS A 4 -27.12 -1.70 0.10
C LYS A 4 -27.15 -0.27 0.61
N TYR A 5 -26.52 -0.09 1.77
CA TYR A 5 -26.21 1.20 2.36
C TYR A 5 -25.56 2.10 1.32
N VAL A 6 -26.23 3.22 1.02
CA VAL A 6 -25.67 4.33 0.26
C VAL A 6 -24.68 5.02 1.20
N ILE A 7 -23.39 4.89 0.92
CA ILE A 7 -22.36 5.72 1.55
C ILE A 7 -22.58 7.13 0.98
N GLY A 8 -23.36 7.92 1.72
CA GLY A 8 -23.53 9.33 1.43
C GLY A 8 -22.21 10.06 1.66
N CYS A 9 -21.60 10.54 0.57
CA CYS A 9 -20.52 11.51 0.59
C CYS A 9 -20.88 12.68 1.54
N HIS A 10 -20.07 12.92 2.57
CA HIS A 10 -20.05 14.21 3.24
C HIS A 10 -18.91 15.03 2.65
N THR A 11 -19.26 15.79 1.62
CA THR A 11 -18.54 17.00 1.23
C THR A 11 -18.38 17.90 2.45
N MET A 12 -17.13 18.18 2.80
CA MET A 12 -16.74 19.40 3.50
C MET A 12 -17.45 20.57 2.79
N ASP A 13 -18.27 21.34 3.52
CA ASP A 13 -18.67 22.76 3.23
C ASP A 13 -20.05 23.19 3.74
N ASN A 14 -20.71 22.46 4.64
CA ASN A 14 -21.71 23.06 5.53
C ASN A 14 -21.67 22.37 6.89
N ASN A 15 -20.94 22.97 7.84
CA ASN A 15 -20.68 22.47 9.19
C ASN A 15 -21.91 22.48 10.12
N TRP A 16 -23.10 22.22 9.56
CA TRP A 16 -24.38 22.14 10.25
C TRP A 16 -24.77 20.67 10.35
N LEU A 17 -24.56 20.10 11.52
CA LEU A 17 -24.83 18.70 11.80
C LEU A 17 -26.24 18.56 12.37
N SER A 18 -26.92 17.47 12.06
CA SER A 18 -28.13 17.11 12.78
C SER A 18 -27.79 16.80 14.25
N ILE A 19 -28.77 16.88 15.15
CA ILE A 19 -28.56 16.56 16.58
C ILE A 19 -28.03 15.12 16.73
N ARG A 20 -28.51 14.19 15.91
CA ARG A 20 -28.08 12.79 15.95
C ARG A 20 -26.60 12.64 15.56
N GLU A 21 -26.18 13.27 14.47
CA GLU A 21 -24.76 13.26 14.05
C GLU A 21 -23.88 13.94 15.10
N ALA A 22 -24.34 15.05 15.68
CA ALA A 22 -23.64 15.72 16.77
C ALA A 22 -23.50 14.82 18.02
N CYS A 23 -24.53 14.04 18.35
CA CYS A 23 -24.49 13.07 19.45
C CYS A 23 -23.49 11.94 19.19
N GLU A 24 -23.41 11.44 17.97
CA GLU A 24 -22.46 10.40 17.56
C GLU A 24 -21.01 10.91 17.66
N ILE A 25 -20.75 12.14 17.21
CA ILE A 25 -19.42 12.76 17.24
C ILE A 25 -18.99 13.11 18.66
N LEU A 26 -19.86 13.75 19.44
CA LEU A 26 -19.56 14.19 20.82
C LEU A 26 -19.74 13.07 21.87
N LYS A 27 -20.19 11.87 21.44
CA LYS A 27 -20.49 10.73 22.31
C LYS A 27 -21.35 11.11 23.52
N CYS A 28 -22.43 11.86 23.28
CA CYS A 28 -23.32 12.33 24.33
C CYS A 28 -24.79 12.16 23.95
N SER A 29 -25.69 12.29 24.93
CA SER A 29 -27.13 12.15 24.70
C SER A 29 -27.75 13.41 24.09
N ASP A 30 -28.87 13.24 23.38
CA ASP A 30 -29.63 14.36 22.80
C ASP A 30 -29.92 15.47 23.83
N ARG A 31 -30.28 15.07 25.05
CA ARG A 31 -30.54 15.99 26.17
C ARG A 31 -29.31 16.85 26.50
N THR A 32 -28.12 16.28 26.37
CA THR A 32 -26.86 17.00 26.61
C THR A 32 -26.61 18.02 25.51
N ILE A 33 -26.92 17.70 24.26
CA ILE A 33 -26.84 18.64 23.14
C ILE A 33 -27.85 19.78 23.32
N TYR A 34 -29.11 19.49 23.63
CA TYR A 34 -30.12 20.51 23.89
C TYR A 34 -29.71 21.43 25.06
N ARG A 35 -29.22 20.86 26.16
CA ARG A 35 -28.69 21.65 27.28
C ARG A 35 -27.55 22.58 26.84
N LYS A 36 -26.64 22.10 26.00
CA LYS A 36 -25.53 22.92 25.48
C LYS A 36 -26.00 24.04 24.54
N ILE A 37 -27.09 23.81 23.79
CA ILE A 37 -27.75 24.86 22.99
C ILE A 37 -28.38 25.90 23.90
N ASP A 38 -29.10 25.46 24.94
CA ASP A 38 -29.76 26.36 25.90
C ASP A 38 -28.75 27.17 26.72
N ASN A 39 -27.60 26.56 27.04
CA ASN A 39 -26.46 27.23 27.69
C ASN A 39 -25.70 28.20 26.75
N GLY A 40 -26.03 28.23 25.45
CA GLY A 40 -25.30 29.04 24.46
C GLY A 40 -23.91 28.52 24.09
N GLU A 41 -23.53 27.31 24.52
CA GLU A 41 -22.24 26.69 24.21
C GLU A 41 -22.18 26.16 22.76
N LEU A 42 -23.32 25.93 22.13
CA LEU A 42 -23.45 25.44 20.76
C LEU A 42 -24.37 26.34 19.94
N VAL A 43 -23.91 26.75 18.77
CA VAL A 43 -24.72 27.53 17.83
C VAL A 43 -25.71 26.59 17.14
N SER A 44 -27.00 26.93 17.21
CA SER A 44 -28.06 26.16 16.56
C SER A 44 -28.81 26.97 15.50
N LYS A 45 -29.25 26.29 14.45
CA LYS A 45 -30.11 26.83 13.38
C LYS A 45 -31.33 25.92 13.23
N LYS A 46 -32.51 26.50 12.97
CA LYS A 46 -33.72 25.74 12.65
C LYS A 46 -34.02 25.87 11.16
N GLU A 47 -34.13 24.75 10.47
CA GLU A 47 -34.42 24.66 9.04
C GLU A 47 -35.41 23.53 8.80
N ASP A 48 -36.52 23.84 8.11
CA ASP A 48 -37.62 22.90 7.82
C ASP A 48 -38.13 22.10 9.04
N GLY A 49 -38.32 22.79 10.17
CA GLY A 49 -38.80 22.18 11.41
C GLY A 49 -37.74 21.36 12.18
N ARG A 50 -36.57 21.12 11.60
CA ARG A 50 -35.45 20.38 12.23
C ARG A 50 -34.41 21.35 12.79
N LYS A 51 -33.73 20.95 13.87
CA LYS A 51 -32.63 21.72 14.47
C LYS A 51 -31.28 21.13 14.06
N PHE A 52 -30.38 22.02 13.66
CA PHE A 52 -29.01 21.72 13.30
C PHE A 52 -28.06 22.46 14.23
N VAL A 53 -26.90 21.87 14.46
CA VAL A 53 -25.89 22.36 15.40
C VAL A 53 -24.56 22.49 14.67
N ARG A 54 -23.88 23.62 14.88
CA ARG A 54 -22.52 23.82 14.39
C ARG A 54 -21.53 23.50 15.50
N LEU A 55 -20.65 22.55 15.24
CA LEU A 55 -19.49 22.28 16.08
C LEU A 55 -18.36 23.23 15.63
N THR A 56 -18.17 24.34 16.33
CA THR A 56 -16.93 25.12 16.22
C THR A 56 -15.83 24.34 16.94
N SER A 57 -14.80 23.96 16.21
CA SER A 57 -13.59 23.30 16.73
C SER A 57 -12.73 24.19 17.63
N ASP A 58 -13.27 25.31 18.12
CA ASP A 58 -12.50 26.41 18.71
C ASP A 58 -12.41 26.28 20.24
N LYS A 59 -12.03 25.09 20.72
CA LYS A 59 -11.57 24.94 22.11
C LYS A 59 -10.12 24.45 22.10
N THR A 60 -9.25 25.42 21.85
CA THR A 60 -7.93 25.65 22.50
C THR A 60 -7.22 24.41 23.06
N ASP A 61 -6.37 23.80 22.23
CA ASP A 61 -5.13 23.07 22.60
C ASP A 61 -4.19 22.96 21.38
N THR A 62 -4.30 23.91 20.43
CA THR A 62 -3.71 23.80 19.09
C THR A 62 -2.22 24.11 19.03
N ASP A 63 -1.67 24.88 19.96
CA ASP A 63 -0.32 25.45 19.80
C ASP A 63 0.81 24.46 20.19
N VAL A 64 0.59 23.66 21.24
CA VAL A 64 1.55 22.62 21.67
C VAL A 64 1.46 21.36 20.79
N VAL A 65 0.27 21.06 20.28
CA VAL A 65 0.04 19.90 19.39
C VAL A 65 0.53 20.17 17.96
N GLN A 66 0.52 21.42 17.49
CA GLN A 66 1.05 21.76 16.16
C GLN A 66 2.57 21.63 16.07
N THR A 67 3.32 22.03 17.11
CA THR A 67 4.78 21.90 17.11
C THR A 67 5.22 20.45 17.19
N SER A 68 4.62 19.65 18.10
CA SER A 68 4.94 18.22 18.23
C SER A 68 4.57 17.42 16.98
N ASN A 69 3.45 17.76 16.32
CA ASN A 69 3.04 17.08 15.10
C ASN A 69 3.92 17.46 13.90
N THR A 70 4.46 18.68 13.86
CA THR A 70 5.34 19.11 12.76
C THR A 70 6.68 18.38 12.82
N GLU A 71 7.30 18.31 14.00
CA GLU A 71 8.56 17.57 14.20
C GLU A 71 8.39 16.07 13.93
N LEU A 72 7.28 15.48 14.41
CA LEU A 72 6.96 14.08 14.12
C LEU A 72 6.74 13.84 12.63
N PHE A 73 6.10 14.78 11.93
CA PHE A 73 5.85 14.67 10.49
C PHE A 73 7.15 14.76 9.69
N GLU A 74 8.07 15.65 10.07
CA GLU A 74 9.39 15.73 9.46
C GLU A 74 10.20 14.46 9.69
N TYR A 75 10.22 13.94 10.92
CA TYR A 75 10.86 12.67 11.24
C TYR A 75 10.29 11.51 10.41
N LEU A 76 8.96 11.38 10.36
CA LEU A 76 8.30 10.34 9.56
C LEU A 76 8.58 10.48 8.07
N LYS A 77 8.71 11.71 7.56
CA LYS A 77 9.04 11.96 6.16
C LYS A 77 10.46 11.52 5.83
N ASP A 78 11.41 11.82 6.70
CA ASP A 78 12.80 11.43 6.48
C ASP A 78 13.03 9.93 6.68
N GLU A 79 12.34 9.30 7.62
CA GLU A 79 12.37 7.84 7.77
C GLU A 79 11.75 7.14 6.56
N ASN A 80 10.64 7.66 6.02
CA ASN A 80 10.07 7.13 4.77
C ASN A 80 11.06 7.23 3.60
N LYS A 81 11.77 8.36 3.45
CA LYS A 81 12.80 8.48 2.41
C LYS A 81 13.91 7.45 2.61
N ARG A 82 14.37 7.24 3.84
CA ARG A 82 15.41 6.26 4.18
C ARG A 82 14.95 4.84 3.80
N LEU A 83 13.73 4.47 4.17
CA LEU A 83 13.14 3.16 3.88
C LEU A 83 12.92 2.93 2.37
N ILE A 84 12.57 3.97 1.62
CA ILE A 84 12.44 3.92 0.16
C ILE A 84 13.81 3.65 -0.48
N GLU A 85 14.84 4.39 -0.06
CA GLU A 85 16.19 4.22 -0.59
C GLU A 85 16.78 2.84 -0.25
N GLU A 86 16.55 2.36 0.97
CA GLU A 86 16.96 1.01 1.38
C GLU A 86 16.26 -0.08 0.56
N ASN A 87 14.95 0.05 0.32
CA ASN A 87 14.22 -0.86 -0.57
C ASN A 87 14.77 -0.84 -1.99
N ARG A 88 15.06 0.35 -2.53
CA ARG A 88 15.65 0.52 -3.86
C ARG A 88 16.98 -0.22 -3.96
N ARG A 89 17.86 -0.05 -2.96
CA ARG A 89 19.16 -0.74 -2.92
C ARG A 89 19.00 -2.26 -2.84
N LEU A 90 18.12 -2.75 -1.97
CA LEU A 90 17.87 -4.19 -1.82
C LEU A 90 17.32 -4.81 -3.11
N GLN A 91 16.40 -4.12 -3.80
CA GLN A 91 15.89 -4.56 -5.10
C GLN A 91 16.99 -4.62 -6.17
N GLU A 92 17.91 -3.65 -6.19
CA GLU A 92 19.08 -3.68 -7.08
C GLU A 92 20.05 -4.83 -6.77
N GLU A 93 20.28 -5.14 -5.49
CA GLU A 93 21.12 -6.27 -5.10
C GLU A 93 20.51 -7.61 -5.50
N ILE A 94 19.19 -7.76 -5.30
CA ILE A 94 18.44 -8.93 -5.73
C ILE A 94 18.51 -9.09 -7.25
N SER A 95 18.31 -8.02 -8.01
CA SER A 95 18.36 -8.08 -9.48
C SER A 95 19.75 -8.48 -9.98
N LYS A 96 20.82 -7.87 -9.45
CA LYS A 96 22.21 -8.25 -9.75
C LYS A 96 22.52 -9.68 -9.32
N SER A 97 21.99 -10.14 -8.19
CA SER A 97 22.13 -11.53 -7.75
C SER A 97 21.44 -12.50 -8.71
N ASN A 98 20.25 -12.16 -9.19
CA ASN A 98 19.50 -13.02 -10.10
C ASN A 98 20.19 -13.13 -11.45
N ILE A 99 20.68 -12.03 -12.02
CA ILE A 99 21.48 -12.05 -13.26
C ILE A 99 22.68 -13.00 -13.12
N ARG A 100 23.40 -12.93 -12.00
CA ARG A 100 24.54 -13.84 -11.74
C ARG A 100 24.10 -15.30 -11.64
N LYS A 101 22.99 -15.58 -10.95
CA LYS A 101 22.43 -16.93 -10.82
C LYS A 101 21.99 -17.47 -12.19
N ASP A 102 21.27 -16.69 -12.99
CA ASP A 102 20.80 -17.09 -14.30
C ASP A 102 21.98 -17.38 -15.25
N THR A 103 23.02 -16.54 -15.22
CA THR A 103 24.25 -16.77 -15.97
C THR A 103 24.92 -18.09 -15.57
N LEU A 104 25.02 -18.35 -14.27
CA LEU A 104 25.61 -19.57 -13.74
C LEU A 104 24.77 -20.81 -14.12
N VAL A 105 23.45 -20.71 -14.04
CA VAL A 105 22.52 -21.75 -14.48
C VAL A 105 22.72 -22.04 -15.96
N LEU A 106 22.80 -21.00 -16.81
CA LEU A 106 23.05 -21.16 -18.24
C LEU A 106 24.35 -21.93 -18.50
N GLN A 107 25.45 -21.54 -17.86
CA GLN A 107 26.74 -22.22 -17.97
C GLN A 107 26.69 -23.69 -17.52
N PHE A 108 25.98 -23.98 -16.42
CA PHE A 108 25.80 -25.36 -15.98
C PHE A 108 24.92 -26.15 -16.94
N THR A 109 23.86 -25.56 -17.48
CA THR A 109 22.99 -26.25 -18.45
C THR A 109 23.73 -26.57 -19.75
N GLU A 110 24.60 -25.66 -20.21
CA GLU A 110 25.46 -25.86 -21.38
C GLU A 110 26.40 -27.05 -21.13
N ARG A 111 27.17 -27.05 -20.04
CA ARG A 111 28.06 -28.16 -19.69
C ARG A 111 27.34 -29.50 -19.53
N LEU A 112 26.15 -29.50 -18.92
CA LEU A 112 25.35 -30.72 -18.79
C LEU A 112 24.87 -31.24 -20.14
N SER A 113 24.54 -30.34 -21.07
CA SER A 113 24.14 -30.72 -22.43
C SER A 113 25.31 -31.33 -23.21
N GLU A 114 26.51 -30.76 -23.09
CA GLU A 114 27.75 -31.29 -23.69
C GLU A 114 28.08 -32.67 -23.12
N GLN A 115 28.03 -32.83 -21.79
CA GLN A 115 28.26 -34.13 -21.14
C GLN A 115 27.25 -35.18 -21.60
N ARG A 116 25.97 -34.82 -21.76
CA ARG A 116 24.95 -35.72 -22.30
C ARG A 116 25.27 -36.13 -23.74
N GLN A 117 25.68 -35.19 -24.59
CA GLN A 117 26.06 -35.50 -25.97
C GLN A 117 27.26 -36.46 -26.01
N LEU A 118 28.29 -36.24 -25.20
CA LEU A 118 29.44 -37.13 -25.12
C LEU A 118 29.04 -38.54 -24.65
N ILE A 119 28.18 -38.65 -23.63
CA ILE A 119 27.67 -39.94 -23.16
C ILE A 119 26.85 -40.63 -24.26
N GLU A 120 26.00 -39.88 -24.97
CA GLU A 120 25.22 -40.38 -26.11
C GLU A 120 26.15 -40.89 -27.23
N GLU A 121 27.25 -40.18 -27.51
CA GLU A 121 28.25 -40.58 -28.49
C GLU A 121 29.01 -41.85 -28.10
N ILE A 122 29.39 -41.97 -26.83
CA ILE A 122 30.04 -43.17 -26.28
C ILE A 122 29.08 -44.36 -26.33
N ARG A 123 27.78 -44.14 -26.06
CA ARG A 123 26.74 -45.18 -26.12
C ARG A 123 26.37 -45.61 -27.54
N ARG A 124 26.74 -44.86 -28.59
CA ARG A 124 26.41 -45.23 -29.96
C ARG A 124 27.23 -46.46 -30.41
N PRO A 125 26.59 -47.46 -31.03
CA PRO A 125 27.29 -48.55 -31.67
C PRO A 125 28.30 -48.06 -32.71
N TRP A 126 29.47 -48.71 -32.79
CA TRP A 126 30.58 -48.33 -33.66
C TRP A 126 30.18 -48.13 -35.14
N TRP A 127 29.23 -48.92 -35.65
CA TRP A 127 28.75 -48.82 -37.03
C TRP A 127 27.97 -47.52 -37.32
N LYS A 128 27.28 -46.94 -36.32
CA LYS A 128 26.62 -45.63 -36.46
C LYS A 128 27.63 -44.49 -36.50
N ARG A 129 28.78 -44.64 -35.82
CA ARG A 129 29.87 -43.66 -35.86
C ARG A 129 30.58 -43.69 -37.21
N TRP A 130 30.87 -44.90 -37.71
CA TRP A 130 31.51 -45.11 -39.01
C TRP A 130 30.73 -44.49 -40.18
N ARG A 131 29.40 -44.70 -40.24
CA ARG A 131 28.55 -44.14 -41.31
C ARG A 131 28.56 -42.60 -41.35
N ARG A 132 28.67 -41.93 -40.20
CA ARG A 132 28.71 -40.46 -40.15
C ARG A 132 30.06 -39.91 -40.61
N SER A 133 31.16 -40.62 -40.32
CA SER A 133 32.50 -40.25 -40.80
C SER A 133 32.64 -40.36 -42.31
N THR A 134 31.93 -41.29 -42.96
CA THR A 134 31.92 -41.41 -44.43
C THR A 134 31.09 -40.30 -45.09
N ASP A 135 29.97 -39.89 -44.48
CA ASP A 135 29.13 -38.79 -44.98
C ASP A 135 29.79 -37.40 -44.81
N SER A 136 30.75 -37.25 -43.89
CA SER A 136 31.47 -35.99 -43.64
C SER A 136 32.73 -35.82 -44.52
N ALA A 137 33.07 -36.84 -45.32
CA ALA A 137 34.27 -36.90 -46.15
C ALA A 137 33.97 -36.74 -47.66
N GLN A 138 32.71 -36.43 -48.02
CA GLN A 138 32.28 -35.94 -49.33
C GLN A 138 31.96 -34.45 -49.24
#